data_AF-V9KP22-F1
#
_entry.id   AF-V9KP22-F1
#
_cell.length_a   1.000
_cell.length_b   1.000
_cell.length_c   1.000
_cell.angle_alpha   90.00
_cell.angle_beta   90.00
_cell.angle_gamma   90.00
#
_symmetry.space_group_name_H-M   'P 1'
#
loop_
_entity.id
_entity.type
_entity.pdbx_description
1 polymer ?
#
loop_
_entity_poly.entity_id
_entity_poly.type
_entity_poly.pdbx_seq_one_letter_code
_entity_poly.pdbx_strand_id
1 'polypeptide(L)'
;MSGVNRKERKYAKLLRNQPGNVTFSSSEPEPGESRARPGQAESQTQRHKPCKSHHPEDVNGDHAHQHQMESSQQRDHNSQQPRALYRGGGFRGRRGSRGSHHSHSQEIPKYLTATGFAYARAAEISVMLKAVAHKSSSSQFLQSLPSQMRRRAMSQKIKRLPRRLREFAKKEVEKVAHLRKEQSKSKSRKARRRHANLMQEFNRRQRKNIWLETHIWHAKRFHVVKKWGYCLGDKPTAKSYRACYRAMIKQCLLQDLSYYCCLELMGTEAELLKALMLLTSREAGTTFAAVACLSGKCQGSLVLYKANQYPKQPLGPITFLWRPVTQSEGQSGNRQLWIWTHPALKMDVLTELQLACQCLDIPVPEPVSSERKAEVEVAAKDPEIVGLKRKREDKAGDGAVPEKIILGDGTRDPSKPVSWRSLTTGIVIQDLTMEILRYRLIGPLSHCVLFEALQAAAVANTSEETEEIRAKYWSEYCRNPENVALHGRQGAILPLLPGISSPAEIPAGTVLGLTVGDPRLKLPQNKTTARPDPSQSEAVEQIRELCLKGVGPECAQSLLWDHDIRSGVTQTKISEQELNRLRSKLLVPGTQLDLGPQESKIPLLLVQQPGKLAGDELPG
;
A
#
# COMPACT_ATOMS: atom_id res chain seq x y z
N MET A 1 -9.86 61.29 -2.16
CA MET A 1 -8.52 60.85 -1.72
C MET A 1 -8.24 59.47 -2.29
N SER A 2 -7.18 59.38 -3.10
CA SER A 2 -6.91 58.36 -4.10
C SER A 2 -6.49 57.00 -3.52
N GLY A 3 -6.95 55.93 -4.18
CA GLY A 3 -6.63 54.55 -3.85
C GLY A 3 -5.23 54.15 -4.30
N VAL A 4 -4.32 54.01 -3.34
CA VAL A 4 -2.95 53.54 -3.57
C VAL A 4 -2.95 52.11 -4.13
N ASN A 5 -2.23 51.90 -5.22
CA ASN A 5 -2.23 50.67 -6.00
C ASN A 5 -1.59 49.52 -5.20
N ARG A 6 -2.23 48.34 -5.21
CA ARG A 6 -1.81 47.16 -4.42
C ARG A 6 -0.38 46.69 -4.76
N LYS A 7 0.12 47.03 -5.95
CA LYS A 7 1.50 46.76 -6.38
C LYS A 7 2.51 47.63 -5.61
N GLU A 8 2.22 48.90 -5.38
CA GLU A 8 3.10 49.83 -4.64
C GLU A 8 3.23 49.41 -3.17
N ARG A 9 2.13 48.96 -2.54
CA ARG A 9 2.18 48.39 -1.18
C ARG A 9 3.04 47.13 -1.07
N LYS A 10 3.17 46.36 -2.15
CA LYS A 10 4.02 45.16 -2.20
C LYS A 10 5.49 45.55 -2.38
N TYR A 11 5.75 46.52 -3.25
CA TYR A 11 7.08 47.06 -3.52
C TYR A 11 7.67 47.77 -2.28
N ALA A 12 6.87 48.60 -1.61
CA ALA A 12 7.25 49.25 -0.35
C ALA A 12 7.53 48.26 0.80
N LYS A 13 6.86 47.09 0.80
CA LYS A 13 7.15 46.01 1.76
C LYS A 13 8.42 45.22 1.43
N LEU A 14 8.81 45.16 0.17
CA LEU A 14 10.06 44.54 -0.28
C LEU A 14 11.27 45.40 0.07
N LEU A 15 11.14 46.72 -0.03
CA LEU A 15 12.20 47.68 0.35
C LEU A 15 12.45 47.74 1.87
N ARG A 16 11.42 47.52 2.69
CA ARG A 16 11.52 47.60 4.16
C ARG A 16 12.35 46.48 4.82
N ASN A 17 12.71 45.44 4.08
CA ASN A 17 13.37 44.23 4.59
C ASN A 17 14.77 44.00 4.00
N GLN A 18 15.40 45.01 3.39
CA GLN A 18 16.79 44.90 2.98
C GLN A 18 17.74 45.19 4.17
N PRO A 19 18.80 44.41 4.38
CA PRO A 19 19.84 44.71 5.35
C PRO A 19 20.59 45.99 4.93
N GLY A 20 20.80 46.92 5.88
CA GLY A 20 21.23 48.30 5.63
C GLY A 20 22.66 48.53 5.14
N ASN A 21 23.33 47.54 4.54
CA ASN A 21 24.69 47.70 4.00
C ASN A 21 24.73 47.27 2.53
N VAL A 22 24.21 48.12 1.64
CA VAL A 22 24.66 48.19 0.24
C VAL A 22 24.59 49.65 -0.19
N THR A 23 25.74 50.32 -0.18
CA THR A 23 25.94 51.61 -0.86
C THR A 23 26.06 51.35 -2.36
N PHE A 24 25.16 51.91 -3.16
CA PHE A 24 25.36 52.03 -4.61
C PHE A 24 25.88 53.43 -4.90
N SER A 25 27.05 53.51 -5.53
CA SER A 25 27.61 54.74 -6.07
C SER A 25 26.71 55.26 -7.20
N SER A 26 26.19 56.47 -7.04
CA SER A 26 25.53 57.23 -8.10
C SER A 26 26.56 57.70 -9.11
N SER A 27 26.36 57.34 -10.39
CA SER A 27 26.93 58.05 -11.52
C SER A 27 25.79 58.40 -12.46
N GLU A 28 25.39 59.68 -12.46
CA GLU A 28 24.48 60.24 -13.45
C GLU A 28 25.10 60.21 -14.85
N PRO A 29 24.24 60.18 -15.89
CA PRO A 29 24.41 61.17 -16.94
C PRO A 29 23.11 61.88 -17.31
N GLU A 30 23.29 63.17 -17.63
CA GLU A 30 22.37 64.20 -18.10
C GLU A 30 21.56 63.85 -19.38
N PRO A 31 20.51 64.63 -19.71
CA PRO A 31 19.37 64.24 -20.54
C PRO A 31 19.49 64.68 -22.02
N GLY A 32 18.83 63.92 -22.90
CA GLY A 32 18.71 64.25 -24.32
C GLY A 32 17.42 63.68 -24.92
N GLU A 33 16.67 64.56 -25.57
CA GLU A 33 15.29 64.45 -26.05
C GLU A 33 15.03 63.36 -27.12
N SER A 34 13.81 62.78 -27.10
CA SER A 34 12.78 62.99 -28.13
C SER A 34 11.78 61.82 -28.26
N ARG A 35 10.55 62.19 -28.60
CA ARG A 35 9.33 61.38 -28.74
C ARG A 35 9.41 60.34 -29.87
N ALA A 36 8.82 59.16 -29.65
CA ALA A 36 7.76 58.59 -30.52
C ALA A 36 7.17 57.28 -29.93
N ARG A 37 5.83 57.20 -29.90
CA ARG A 37 5.03 55.95 -29.85
C ARG A 37 4.60 55.62 -31.31
N PRO A 38 3.81 54.56 -31.57
CA PRO A 38 3.93 53.13 -31.25
C PRO A 38 3.79 52.26 -32.54
N GLY A 39 4.06 50.95 -32.49
CA GLY A 39 3.81 50.06 -33.63
C GLY A 39 3.57 48.60 -33.22
N GLN A 40 2.39 48.10 -33.58
CA GLN A 40 1.97 46.69 -33.50
C GLN A 40 2.44 45.89 -34.73
N ALA A 41 2.54 44.56 -34.58
CA ALA A 41 2.39 43.47 -35.58
C ALA A 41 3.38 42.34 -35.24
N GLU A 42 2.93 41.21 -34.70
CA GLU A 42 2.42 40.02 -35.39
C GLU A 42 3.49 39.09 -36.02
N SER A 43 3.43 37.83 -35.56
CA SER A 43 3.79 36.56 -36.18
C SER A 43 5.03 36.44 -37.07
N GLN A 44 5.91 35.49 -36.76
CA GLN A 44 6.01 34.24 -37.53
C GLN A 44 6.97 33.22 -36.89
N THR A 45 6.53 31.97 -36.99
CA THR A 45 7.24 30.68 -36.96
C THR A 45 8.65 30.67 -37.54
N GLN A 46 9.57 29.88 -36.95
CA GLN A 46 10.17 28.69 -37.59
C GLN A 46 11.18 27.91 -36.69
N ARG A 47 10.93 26.60 -36.64
CA ARG A 47 11.83 25.43 -36.80
C ARG A 47 13.16 25.31 -36.02
N HIS A 48 13.17 24.23 -35.21
CA HIS A 48 14.22 23.23 -34.97
C HIS A 48 15.60 23.38 -35.64
N LYS A 49 16.67 23.15 -34.85
CA LYS A 49 17.70 22.12 -35.10
C LYS A 49 18.48 21.74 -33.81
N PRO A 50 19.13 20.55 -33.77
CA PRO A 50 19.47 19.81 -32.54
C PRO A 50 20.95 19.91 -32.11
N CYS A 51 21.21 19.60 -30.84
CA CYS A 51 22.56 19.49 -30.26
C CYS A 51 23.29 18.22 -30.73
N LYS A 52 24.53 18.39 -31.19
CA LYS A 52 25.48 17.32 -31.52
C LYS A 52 26.31 16.90 -30.30
N SER A 53 26.58 15.60 -30.24
CA SER A 53 27.59 14.92 -29.44
C SER A 53 28.98 15.07 -30.06
N HIS A 54 30.02 15.08 -29.21
CA HIS A 54 31.41 14.88 -29.63
C HIS A 54 32.08 13.86 -28.71
N HIS A 55 32.46 12.73 -29.30
CA HIS A 55 33.60 11.90 -28.91
C HIS A 55 34.79 12.30 -29.80
N PRO A 56 36.03 12.08 -29.34
CA PRO A 56 37.15 11.83 -30.25
C PRO A 56 37.74 10.42 -30.03
N GLU A 57 38.04 9.74 -31.14
CA GLU A 57 38.96 8.62 -31.26
C GLU A 57 40.15 9.07 -32.14
N ASP A 58 41.33 8.51 -31.87
CA ASP A 58 42.42 8.17 -32.81
C ASP A 58 43.32 7.15 -32.03
N VAL A 59 43.44 5.85 -32.39
CA VAL A 59 44.25 5.18 -33.47
C VAL A 59 45.78 5.26 -33.13
N ASN A 60 46.65 4.23 -33.06
CA ASN A 60 46.81 2.86 -33.61
C ASN A 60 47.84 2.04 -32.76
N GLY A 61 47.73 0.70 -32.68
CA GLY A 61 48.68 -0.32 -33.23
C GLY A 61 49.40 -1.10 -32.10
N ASP A 62 49.76 -2.38 -32.10
CA ASP A 62 49.74 -3.53 -33.03
C ASP A 62 49.96 -4.85 -32.22
N HIS A 63 49.50 -6.00 -32.76
CA HIS A 63 50.03 -7.39 -32.67
C HIS A 63 50.28 -8.09 -31.29
N ALA A 64 50.10 -9.41 -31.05
CA ALA A 64 49.63 -10.60 -31.78
C ALA A 64 49.53 -11.82 -30.81
N HIS A 65 48.82 -12.88 -31.24
CA HIS A 65 48.83 -14.32 -30.84
C HIS A 65 48.49 -14.77 -29.38
N GLN A 66 48.04 -15.99 -29.05
CA GLN A 66 47.17 -17.06 -29.59
C GLN A 66 47.15 -18.21 -28.52
N HIS A 67 46.09 -19.04 -28.48
CA HIS A 67 45.92 -20.35 -27.78
C HIS A 67 45.87 -20.39 -26.23
N GLN A 68 44.85 -20.91 -25.53
CA GLN A 68 44.12 -22.22 -25.45
C GLN A 68 44.65 -23.19 -24.35
N MET A 69 43.71 -23.54 -23.44
CA MET A 69 43.47 -24.81 -22.72
C MET A 69 44.35 -25.31 -21.54
N GLU A 70 43.64 -25.53 -20.43
CA GLU A 70 43.61 -26.68 -19.48
C GLU A 70 44.75 -27.06 -18.49
N SER A 71 44.33 -27.05 -17.20
CA SER A 71 44.47 -28.10 -16.18
C SER A 71 45.60 -28.08 -15.10
N SER A 72 45.12 -28.17 -13.85
CA SER A 72 45.64 -28.88 -12.64
C SER A 72 46.99 -28.58 -11.94
N GLN A 73 46.83 -28.32 -10.64
CA GLN A 73 47.60 -28.78 -9.47
C GLN A 73 49.02 -28.22 -9.16
N GLN A 74 49.07 -27.41 -8.09
CA GLN A 74 49.97 -27.47 -6.92
C GLN A 74 51.51 -27.61 -7.10
N ARG A 75 52.29 -26.54 -6.84
CA ARG A 75 53.16 -26.31 -5.66
C ARG A 75 54.24 -25.23 -5.91
N ASP A 76 54.25 -24.26 -5.01
CA ASP A 76 55.36 -23.50 -4.38
C ASP A 76 56.54 -22.83 -5.13
N HIS A 77 56.68 -21.53 -4.77
CA HIS A 77 57.89 -20.69 -4.61
C HIS A 77 58.53 -20.09 -5.88
N ASN A 78 58.93 -18.81 -5.98
CA ASN A 78 58.86 -17.59 -5.15
C ASN A 78 59.47 -16.45 -6.01
N SER A 79 58.88 -15.23 -6.03
CA SER A 79 59.60 -13.94 -5.95
C SER A 79 58.69 -12.69 -6.13
N GLN A 80 58.60 -11.91 -5.05
CA GLN A 80 58.77 -10.43 -4.93
C GLN A 80 57.83 -9.51 -5.73
N GLN A 81 57.09 -8.50 -5.20
CA GLN A 81 56.95 -7.72 -3.94
C GLN A 81 55.62 -6.88 -4.08
N PRO A 82 55.20 -5.97 -3.17
CA PRO A 82 54.92 -6.08 -1.75
C PRO A 82 53.47 -5.63 -1.40
N ARG A 83 52.82 -6.25 -0.39
CA ARG A 83 51.56 -5.74 0.20
C ARG A 83 51.70 -5.58 1.72
N ALA A 84 51.46 -4.36 2.19
CA ALA A 84 51.49 -3.96 3.58
C ALA A 84 50.43 -4.70 4.41
N LEU A 85 50.88 -5.27 5.53
CA LEU A 85 50.11 -6.04 6.49
C LEU A 85 49.47 -5.11 7.54
N TYR A 86 48.14 -5.13 7.64
CA TYR A 86 47.44 -4.88 8.91
C TYR A 86 46.79 -6.20 9.34
N ARG A 87 47.35 -6.83 10.38
CA ARG A 87 46.86 -8.08 10.97
C ARG A 87 46.18 -7.76 12.29
N GLY A 88 44.83 -7.72 12.28
CA GLY A 88 44.02 -7.77 13.50
C GLY A 88 43.84 -9.23 13.91
N GLY A 89 44.65 -9.68 14.88
CA GLY A 89 44.51 -11.01 15.48
C GLY A 89 43.46 -11.00 16.60
N GLY A 90 42.50 -11.91 16.50
CA GLY A 90 41.48 -12.15 17.52
C GLY A 90 42.05 -12.79 18.79
N PHE A 91 41.48 -12.42 19.93
CA PHE A 91 41.68 -13.08 21.20
C PHE A 91 40.84 -14.37 21.26
N ARG A 92 41.49 -15.53 21.16
CA ARG A 92 40.96 -16.81 21.64
C ARG A 92 41.74 -17.22 22.89
N GLY A 93 41.00 -17.51 23.96
CA GLY A 93 41.56 -17.99 25.22
C GLY A 93 42.25 -19.34 25.07
N ARG A 94 43.39 -19.50 25.74
CA ARG A 94 43.94 -20.79 26.14
C ARG A 94 44.08 -20.82 27.65
N ARG A 95 43.31 -21.72 28.26
CA ARG A 95 43.54 -22.26 29.60
C ARG A 95 44.92 -22.93 29.64
N GLY A 96 45.58 -22.82 30.79
CA GLY A 96 46.57 -23.78 31.26
C GLY A 96 48.03 -23.39 31.01
N SER A 97 48.60 -22.59 31.90
CA SER A 97 49.93 -22.89 32.43
C SER A 97 49.99 -22.52 33.90
N ARG A 98 50.65 -23.41 34.65
CA ARG A 98 50.65 -23.54 36.09
C ARG A 98 51.32 -22.34 36.78
N GLY A 99 50.81 -22.06 37.98
CA GLY A 99 51.47 -21.40 39.10
C GLY A 99 52.74 -20.62 38.81
N SER A 100 52.59 -19.30 38.66
CA SER A 100 53.57 -18.36 39.17
C SER A 100 52.82 -17.11 39.60
N HIS A 101 52.85 -16.81 40.90
CA HIS A 101 52.41 -15.54 41.46
C HIS A 101 53.30 -14.42 40.91
N HIS A 102 53.07 -13.99 39.67
CA HIS A 102 53.55 -12.70 39.22
C HIS A 102 52.52 -11.68 39.68
N SER A 103 52.83 -11.02 40.80
CA SER A 103 52.30 -9.71 41.15
C SER A 103 52.16 -8.90 39.86
N HIS A 104 50.93 -8.58 39.46
CA HIS A 104 50.71 -7.52 38.48
C HIS A 104 51.21 -6.24 39.15
N SER A 105 52.48 -5.93 38.94
CA SER A 105 52.97 -4.60 39.22
C SER A 105 52.11 -3.65 38.38
N GLN A 106 51.28 -2.87 39.07
CA GLN A 106 50.66 -1.70 38.48
C GLN A 106 51.77 -0.67 38.23
N GLU A 107 52.70 -0.97 37.32
CA GLU A 107 53.61 0.04 36.82
C GLU A 107 52.80 0.93 35.89
N ILE A 108 52.32 2.03 36.45
CA ILE A 108 51.79 3.17 35.71
C ILE A 108 52.85 3.50 34.63
N PRO A 109 52.48 3.56 33.33
CA PRO A 109 53.44 3.88 32.29
C PRO A 109 54.16 5.19 32.61
N LYS A 110 55.48 5.13 32.83
CA LYS A 110 56.30 6.30 33.21
C LYS A 110 56.42 7.34 32.09
N TYR A 111 56.07 6.97 30.86
CA TYR A 111 56.17 7.80 29.66
C TYR A 111 54.98 7.52 28.74
N LEU A 112 54.29 8.58 28.33
CA LEU A 112 53.21 8.54 27.35
C LEU A 112 53.82 8.74 25.96
N THR A 113 53.59 7.81 25.03
CA THR A 113 53.86 8.05 23.60
C THR A 113 52.89 9.12 23.09
N ALA A 114 53.31 10.37 23.18
CA ALA A 114 52.46 11.54 22.98
C ALA A 114 51.76 11.54 21.61
N THR A 115 52.43 11.06 20.57
CA THR A 115 51.89 10.98 19.21
C THR A 115 50.74 9.99 19.11
N GLY A 116 50.90 8.75 19.60
CA GLY A 116 49.85 7.74 19.59
C GLY A 116 48.62 8.16 20.40
N PHE A 117 48.86 8.76 21.57
CA PHE A 117 47.78 9.31 22.39
C PHE A 117 47.07 10.49 21.70
N ALA A 118 47.82 11.43 21.11
CA ALA A 118 47.26 12.56 20.39
C ALA A 118 46.43 12.12 19.18
N TYR A 119 46.90 11.14 18.39
CA TYR A 119 46.14 10.61 17.26
C TYR A 119 44.83 9.93 17.70
N ALA A 120 44.87 9.10 18.74
CA ALA A 120 43.68 8.47 19.30
C ALA A 120 42.67 9.52 19.81
N ARG A 121 43.15 10.52 20.58
CA ARG A 121 42.29 11.60 21.09
C ARG A 121 41.74 12.51 19.99
N ALA A 122 42.54 12.83 18.97
CA ALA A 122 42.08 13.62 17.83
C ALA A 122 40.96 12.89 17.07
N ALA A 123 41.07 11.57 16.88
CA ALA A 123 40.03 10.75 16.28
C ALA A 123 38.75 10.74 17.15
N GLU A 124 38.88 10.51 18.46
CA GLU A 124 37.77 10.53 19.42
C GLU A 124 37.04 11.89 19.43
N ILE A 125 37.79 12.98 19.56
CA ILE A 125 37.25 14.35 19.57
C ILE A 125 36.53 14.64 18.25
N SER A 126 37.13 14.25 17.12
CA SER A 126 36.51 14.44 15.80
C SER A 126 35.21 13.67 15.65
N VAL A 127 35.17 12.42 16.12
CA VAL A 127 33.97 11.59 16.12
C VAL A 127 32.89 12.17 17.03
N MET A 128 33.27 12.59 18.24
CA MET A 128 32.35 13.20 19.21
C MET A 128 31.77 14.52 18.69
N LEU A 129 32.61 15.39 18.14
CA LEU A 129 32.18 16.67 17.59
C LEU A 129 31.22 16.47 16.43
N LYS A 130 31.51 15.53 15.51
CA LYS A 130 30.58 15.16 14.43
C LYS A 130 29.26 14.61 14.98
N ALA A 131 29.31 13.72 15.98
CA ALA A 131 28.11 13.11 16.56
C ALA A 131 27.22 14.14 17.27
N VAL A 132 27.81 15.11 17.99
CA VAL A 132 27.10 16.21 18.64
C VAL A 132 26.55 17.18 17.60
N ALA A 133 27.37 17.59 16.62
CA ALA A 133 26.94 18.52 15.57
C ALA A 133 25.77 17.96 14.74
N HIS A 134 25.76 16.67 14.42
CA HIS A 134 24.64 16.04 13.72
C HIS A 134 23.33 16.09 14.53
N LYS A 135 23.40 15.91 15.85
CA LYS A 135 22.22 15.97 16.75
C LYS A 135 21.80 17.41 17.07
N SER A 136 22.75 18.35 17.07
CA SER A 136 22.58 19.76 17.46
C SER A 136 22.56 20.73 16.27
N SER A 137 22.44 20.24 15.03
CA SER A 137 22.62 21.04 13.78
C SER A 137 21.72 22.27 13.64
N SER A 138 20.74 22.44 14.52
CA SER A 138 20.21 23.78 14.86
C SER A 138 19.94 23.83 16.36
N SER A 139 20.23 24.97 17.01
CA SER A 139 19.83 25.26 18.40
C SER A 139 18.30 25.18 18.61
N GLN A 140 17.52 25.10 17.54
CA GLN A 140 16.07 25.00 17.61
C GLN A 140 15.64 23.55 17.84
N PHE A 141 15.17 23.29 19.06
CA PHE A 141 14.57 22.03 19.51
C PHE A 141 13.66 21.34 18.47
N LEU A 142 12.83 22.10 17.74
CA LEU A 142 11.87 21.55 16.77
C LEU A 142 12.52 20.92 15.52
N GLN A 143 13.78 21.26 15.22
CA GLN A 143 14.51 20.67 14.10
C GLN A 143 15.26 19.39 14.48
N SER A 144 15.40 19.07 15.77
CA SER A 144 16.04 17.83 16.24
C SER A 144 15.31 16.57 15.76
N LEU A 145 14.00 16.65 15.48
CA LEU A 145 13.23 15.49 15.03
C LEU A 145 13.65 15.08 13.60
N PRO A 146 13.62 13.77 13.27
CA PRO A 146 13.80 13.30 11.90
C PRO A 146 12.85 13.99 10.92
N SER A 147 13.32 14.30 9.71
CA SER A 147 12.57 15.06 8.70
C SER A 147 11.18 14.46 8.42
N GLN A 148 11.06 13.14 8.39
CA GLN A 148 9.80 12.42 8.16
C GLN A 148 8.77 12.57 9.29
N MET A 149 9.24 12.81 10.54
CA MET A 149 8.39 13.02 11.71
C MET A 149 7.96 14.49 11.86
N ARG A 150 8.73 15.44 11.31
CA ARG A 150 8.44 16.88 11.43
C ARG A 150 7.04 17.20 10.86
N ARG A 151 6.34 18.13 11.52
CA ARG A 151 5.07 18.70 11.05
C ARG A 151 5.18 20.22 11.08
N ARG A 152 4.72 20.90 10.03
CA ARG A 152 4.74 22.38 9.96
C ARG A 152 3.95 23.06 11.08
N ALA A 153 2.90 22.40 11.58
CA ALA A 153 2.01 22.95 12.60
C ALA A 153 2.47 22.72 14.05
N MET A 154 3.67 22.15 14.30
CA MET A 154 4.13 21.87 15.69
C MET A 154 4.33 23.14 16.51
N SER A 155 4.71 24.25 15.87
CA SER A 155 4.86 25.56 16.52
C SER A 155 3.54 26.16 17.03
N GLN A 156 2.41 25.83 16.40
CA GLN A 156 1.08 26.32 16.78
C GLN A 156 0.29 25.31 17.63
N LYS A 157 0.54 24.01 17.45
CA LYS A 157 -0.19 22.93 18.12
C LYS A 157 0.77 21.93 18.74
N ILE A 158 1.08 22.14 20.01
CA ILE A 158 2.02 21.32 20.80
C ILE A 158 1.63 19.84 20.82
N LYS A 159 0.32 19.50 20.77
CA LYS A 159 -0.17 18.10 20.71
C LYS A 159 0.32 17.31 19.47
N ARG A 160 0.91 17.97 18.45
CA ARG A 160 1.52 17.33 17.28
C ARG A 160 2.90 16.74 17.54
N LEU A 161 3.55 17.13 18.65
CA LEU A 161 4.81 16.56 19.10
C LEU A 161 4.59 15.26 19.92
N PRO A 162 5.58 14.35 19.95
CA PRO A 162 5.64 13.24 20.91
C PRO A 162 5.49 13.74 22.36
N ARG A 163 4.84 12.96 23.25
CA ARG A 163 4.53 13.39 24.63
C ARG A 163 5.74 13.94 25.40
N ARG A 164 6.87 13.22 25.39
CA ARG A 164 8.14 13.62 26.04
C ARG A 164 8.67 14.98 25.56
N LEU A 165 8.39 15.35 24.31
CA LEU A 165 8.85 16.60 23.70
C LEU A 165 7.88 17.77 23.92
N ARG A 166 6.69 17.53 24.49
CA ARG A 166 5.66 18.57 24.68
C ARG A 166 6.01 19.53 25.80
N GLU A 167 6.63 19.05 26.86
CA GLU A 167 6.99 19.88 28.02
C GLU A 167 8.04 20.92 27.66
N PHE A 168 9.11 20.49 26.97
CA PHE A 168 10.11 21.40 26.41
C PHE A 168 9.50 22.41 25.44
N ALA A 169 8.60 21.97 24.55
CA ALA A 169 7.93 22.86 23.63
C ALA A 169 7.01 23.88 24.32
N LYS A 170 6.37 23.52 25.44
CA LYS A 170 5.57 24.48 26.23
C LYS A 170 6.45 25.61 26.77
N LYS A 171 7.57 25.25 27.41
CA LYS A 171 8.55 26.21 27.94
C LYS A 171 9.07 27.15 26.84
N GLU A 172 9.39 26.61 25.66
CA GLU A 172 9.83 27.42 24.51
C GLU A 172 8.71 28.33 23.96
N VAL A 173 7.46 27.86 23.93
CA VAL A 173 6.32 28.68 23.51
C VAL A 173 6.04 29.79 24.51
N GLU A 174 6.14 29.53 25.82
CA GLU A 174 5.97 30.52 26.89
C GLU A 174 7.00 31.65 26.77
N LYS A 175 8.29 31.32 26.55
CA LYS A 175 9.35 32.31 26.29
C LYS A 175 9.02 33.25 25.13
N VAL A 176 8.45 32.71 24.05
CA VAL A 176 8.10 33.47 22.84
C VAL A 176 6.72 34.14 22.95
N ALA A 177 5.86 33.69 23.87
CA ALA A 177 4.50 34.21 24.04
C ALA A 177 4.52 35.66 24.54
N HIS A 178 5.41 35.99 25.47
CA HIS A 178 5.62 37.36 25.95
C HIS A 178 5.99 38.35 24.84
N LEU A 179 6.54 37.87 23.72
CA LEU A 179 6.95 38.69 22.58
C LEU A 179 5.86 38.82 21.50
N ARG A 180 4.73 38.10 21.61
CA ARG A 180 3.68 38.07 20.57
C ARG A 180 2.45 38.86 20.98
N LYS A 181 2.22 39.97 20.27
CA LYS A 181 0.96 40.74 20.34
C LYS A 181 -0.24 39.84 20.00
N GLU A 182 -1.30 39.90 20.81
CA GLU A 182 -2.53 39.15 20.58
C GLU A 182 -3.12 39.48 19.20
N GLN A 183 -3.10 38.50 18.29
CA GLN A 183 -3.74 38.65 16.99
C GLN A 183 -5.24 38.36 17.11
N SER A 184 -6.06 39.22 16.50
CA SER A 184 -7.52 39.05 16.48
C SER A 184 -7.92 37.75 15.79
N LYS A 185 -8.80 36.99 16.45
CA LYS A 185 -9.23 35.64 16.04
C LYS A 185 -10.25 35.71 14.90
N SER A 186 -9.85 36.12 13.70
CA SER A 186 -10.67 35.89 12.51
C SER A 186 -10.85 34.38 12.30
N LYS A 187 -12.09 33.93 12.07
CA LYS A 187 -12.39 32.50 11.85
C LYS A 187 -11.50 31.96 10.73
N SER A 188 -10.67 30.97 11.07
CA SER A 188 -9.70 30.39 10.14
C SER A 188 -10.39 29.94 8.84
N ARG A 189 -9.67 29.97 7.71
CA ARG A 189 -10.17 29.47 6.41
C ARG A 189 -10.72 28.04 6.52
N LYS A 190 -10.14 27.21 7.39
CA LYS A 190 -10.60 25.85 7.68
C LYS A 190 -11.99 25.84 8.32
N ALA A 191 -12.22 26.70 9.30
CA ALA A 191 -13.53 26.82 9.96
C ALA A 191 -14.62 27.27 8.98
N ARG A 192 -14.31 28.23 8.10
CA ARG A 192 -15.25 28.73 7.07
C ARG A 192 -15.61 27.69 6.00
N ARG A 193 -14.77 26.68 5.79
CA ARG A 193 -14.95 25.65 4.76
C ARG A 193 -15.45 24.32 5.31
N ARG A 194 -15.81 24.26 6.59
CA ARG A 194 -16.35 23.04 7.19
C ARG A 194 -17.85 23.00 6.91
N HIS A 195 -18.26 22.04 6.09
CA HIS A 195 -19.67 21.72 5.89
C HIS A 195 -20.26 21.09 7.17
N ALA A 196 -21.56 21.29 7.39
CA ALA A 196 -22.28 20.72 8.53
C ALA A 196 -22.24 19.18 8.49
N ASN A 197 -22.71 18.59 7.39
CA ASN A 197 -22.62 17.15 7.16
C ASN A 197 -21.56 16.82 6.11
N LEU A 198 -20.43 16.26 6.58
CA LEU A 198 -19.33 15.87 5.70
C LEU A 198 -19.66 14.62 4.88
N MET A 199 -20.47 13.70 5.42
CA MET A 199 -20.77 12.43 4.76
C MET A 199 -21.66 12.63 3.53
N GLN A 200 -22.72 13.43 3.66
CA GLN A 200 -23.58 13.78 2.52
C GLN A 200 -22.79 14.48 1.39
N GLU A 201 -21.82 15.33 1.75
CA GLU A 201 -20.96 15.98 0.76
C GLU A 201 -19.99 14.99 0.09
N PHE A 202 -19.55 13.93 0.78
CA PHE A 202 -18.81 12.83 0.16
C PHE A 202 -19.68 12.03 -0.80
N ASN A 203 -20.88 11.63 -0.39
CA ASN A 203 -21.83 10.90 -1.24
C ASN A 203 -22.14 11.71 -2.52
N ARG A 204 -22.37 13.03 -2.38
CA ARG A 204 -22.60 13.93 -3.53
C ARG A 204 -21.40 13.98 -4.49
N ARG A 205 -20.17 13.95 -3.98
CA ARG A 205 -18.95 13.98 -4.81
C ARG A 205 -18.67 12.65 -5.51
N GLN A 206 -19.02 11.54 -4.87
CA GLN A 206 -18.85 10.20 -5.41
C GLN A 206 -19.70 9.95 -6.68
N ARG A 207 -20.84 10.64 -6.82
CA ARG A 207 -21.65 10.59 -8.05
C ARG A 207 -20.89 10.94 -9.34
N LYS A 208 -19.84 11.79 -9.25
CA LYS A 208 -19.05 12.21 -10.41
C LYS A 208 -17.74 11.45 -10.59
N ASN A 209 -17.16 10.90 -9.53
CA ASN A 209 -15.90 10.18 -9.60
C ASN A 209 -15.92 9.04 -8.60
N ILE A 210 -15.45 7.88 -9.02
CA ILE A 210 -15.38 6.70 -8.16
C ILE A 210 -14.23 6.89 -7.17
N TRP A 211 -14.54 6.79 -5.89
CA TRP A 211 -13.57 6.91 -4.80
C TRP A 211 -13.37 5.54 -4.18
N LEU A 212 -12.14 5.03 -4.18
CA LEU A 212 -11.80 3.81 -3.42
C LEU A 212 -12.06 4.01 -1.92
N GLU A 213 -12.17 2.93 -1.17
CA GLU A 213 -12.37 3.02 0.29
C GLU A 213 -11.27 3.82 0.99
N THR A 214 -10.04 3.63 0.55
CA THR A 214 -8.84 4.31 1.06
C THR A 214 -8.64 5.72 0.48
N HIS A 215 -9.56 6.21 -0.37
CA HIS A 215 -9.39 7.47 -1.11
C HIS A 215 -9.07 8.64 -0.18
N ILE A 216 -9.74 8.75 0.97
CA ILE A 216 -9.48 9.82 1.95
C ILE A 216 -8.07 9.72 2.54
N TRP A 217 -7.54 8.51 2.71
CA TRP A 217 -6.17 8.31 3.19
C TRP A 217 -5.15 8.74 2.12
N HIS A 218 -5.37 8.34 0.87
CA HIS A 218 -4.54 8.69 -0.28
C HIS A 218 -4.61 10.20 -0.58
N ALA A 219 -5.79 10.80 -0.66
CA ALA A 219 -5.98 12.24 -0.90
C ALA A 219 -5.31 13.15 0.14
N LYS A 220 -5.06 12.64 1.35
CA LYS A 220 -4.33 13.38 2.41
C LYS A 220 -2.82 13.33 2.26
N ARG A 221 -2.27 12.37 1.51
CA ARG A 221 -0.83 12.01 1.50
C ARG A 221 -0.20 11.99 0.11
N PHE A 222 -1.01 11.83 -0.92
CA PHE A 222 -0.65 11.69 -2.32
C PHE A 222 -1.29 12.80 -3.14
N HIS A 223 -0.68 13.12 -4.26
CA HIS A 223 -1.32 13.85 -5.35
C HIS A 223 -2.31 12.91 -6.01
N VAL A 224 -3.59 13.26 -6.03
CA VAL A 224 -4.65 12.43 -6.60
C VAL A 224 -4.91 12.87 -8.04
N VAL A 225 -5.04 11.90 -8.94
CA VAL A 225 -5.34 12.08 -10.36
C VAL A 225 -6.60 11.30 -10.71
N LYS A 226 -7.39 11.81 -11.67
CA LYS A 226 -8.57 11.12 -12.19
C LYS A 226 -8.16 10.28 -13.39
N LYS A 227 -8.39 8.96 -13.33
CA LYS A 227 -8.11 8.01 -14.43
C LYS A 227 -9.21 6.96 -14.47
N TRP A 228 -9.71 6.64 -15.68
CA TRP A 228 -10.70 5.58 -15.92
C TRP A 228 -11.97 5.69 -15.05
N GLY A 229 -12.40 6.92 -14.72
CA GLY A 229 -13.53 7.17 -13.82
C GLY A 229 -13.19 7.17 -12.32
N TYR A 230 -11.99 6.74 -11.93
CA TYR A 230 -11.52 6.66 -10.55
C TYR A 230 -10.66 7.86 -10.13
N CYS A 231 -10.68 8.20 -8.85
CA CYS A 231 -9.74 9.15 -8.22
C CYS A 231 -8.63 8.40 -7.47
N LEU A 232 -7.48 8.23 -8.12
CA LEU A 232 -6.36 7.42 -7.63
C LEU A 232 -5.18 8.27 -7.14
N GLY A 233 -4.43 7.77 -6.16
CA GLY A 233 -3.19 8.39 -5.71
C GLY A 233 -2.06 8.13 -6.72
N ASP A 234 -1.52 9.18 -7.34
CA ASP A 234 -0.48 9.09 -8.37
C ASP A 234 0.92 9.07 -7.75
N LYS A 235 1.26 10.10 -6.96
CA LYS A 235 2.58 10.22 -6.31
C LYS A 235 2.48 10.73 -4.87
N PRO A 236 3.34 10.24 -3.95
CA PRO A 236 3.35 10.75 -2.59
C PRO A 236 3.78 12.22 -2.58
N THR A 237 3.23 12.99 -1.65
CA THR A 237 3.60 14.40 -1.45
C THR A 237 5.02 14.57 -0.90
N ALA A 238 5.55 13.52 -0.24
CA ALA A 238 6.95 13.44 0.17
C ALA A 238 7.81 12.90 -0.97
N LYS A 239 9.01 13.45 -1.14
CA LYS A 239 9.99 12.95 -2.11
C LYS A 239 10.52 11.59 -1.64
N SER A 240 9.91 10.49 -2.09
CA SER A 240 10.22 9.14 -1.63
C SER A 240 10.59 8.16 -2.74
N TYR A 241 10.91 8.61 -3.96
CA TYR A 241 11.24 7.72 -5.09
C TYR A 241 12.32 6.68 -4.75
N ARG A 242 13.51 7.12 -4.33
CA ARG A 242 14.60 6.22 -3.88
C ARG A 242 14.22 5.40 -2.65
N ALA A 243 13.36 5.93 -1.78
CA ALA A 243 12.92 5.22 -0.58
C ALA A 243 11.94 4.09 -0.94
N CYS A 244 11.04 4.28 -1.92
CA CYS A 244 10.16 3.25 -2.44
C CYS A 244 10.95 2.11 -3.08
N TYR A 245 11.97 2.43 -3.90
CA TYR A 245 12.84 1.41 -4.49
C TYR A 245 13.61 0.61 -3.44
N ARG A 246 14.24 1.29 -2.46
CA ARG A 246 14.89 0.59 -1.34
C ARG A 246 13.92 -0.25 -0.53
N ALA A 247 12.69 0.22 -0.35
CA ALA A 247 11.67 -0.53 0.38
C ALA A 247 11.22 -1.78 -0.38
N MET A 248 11.09 -1.71 -1.70
CA MET A 248 10.79 -2.86 -2.56
C MET A 248 11.87 -3.94 -2.48
N ILE A 249 13.15 -3.57 -2.43
CA ILE A 249 14.26 -4.55 -2.40
C ILE A 249 14.54 -5.10 -1.01
N LYS A 250 14.51 -4.26 0.02
CA LYS A 250 15.01 -4.63 1.37
C LYS A 250 13.96 -4.59 2.47
N GLN A 251 12.77 -4.05 2.22
CA GLN A 251 11.74 -3.85 3.24
C GLN A 251 10.39 -4.34 2.70
N CYS A 252 9.31 -3.60 2.99
CA CYS A 252 7.98 -3.86 2.50
C CYS A 252 7.37 -2.57 1.93
N LEU A 253 6.52 -2.72 0.92
CA LEU A 253 5.73 -1.68 0.29
C LEU A 253 4.32 -2.21 0.03
N LEU A 254 3.30 -1.37 0.24
CA LEU A 254 1.89 -1.70 0.02
C LEU A 254 1.33 -0.82 -1.09
N GLN A 255 0.56 -1.41 -1.99
CA GLN A 255 -0.20 -0.73 -3.04
C GLN A 255 -1.68 -1.08 -2.93
N ASP A 256 -2.54 -0.09 -3.18
CA ASP A 256 -3.97 -0.29 -3.32
C ASP A 256 -4.31 -0.48 -4.80
N LEU A 257 -4.79 -1.69 -5.13
CA LEU A 257 -5.18 -2.11 -6.48
C LEU A 257 -6.68 -2.42 -6.54
N SER A 258 -7.47 -1.90 -5.60
CA SER A 258 -8.91 -2.18 -5.52
C SER A 258 -9.72 -1.62 -6.69
N TYR A 259 -9.09 -0.87 -7.60
CA TYR A 259 -9.72 -0.43 -8.84
C TYR A 259 -9.79 -1.54 -9.89
N TYR A 260 -9.05 -2.65 -9.77
CA TYR A 260 -9.22 -3.78 -10.68
C TYR A 260 -10.65 -4.34 -10.58
N CYS A 261 -11.25 -4.61 -11.73
CA CYS A 261 -12.62 -5.11 -11.81
C CYS A 261 -12.57 -6.64 -11.80
N CYS A 262 -13.45 -7.25 -10.99
CA CYS A 262 -13.61 -8.70 -10.93
C CYS A 262 -14.90 -9.07 -11.67
N LEU A 263 -14.79 -9.97 -12.63
CA LEU A 263 -15.91 -10.61 -13.31
C LEU A 263 -15.96 -12.06 -12.85
N GLU A 264 -17.11 -12.49 -12.34
CA GLU A 264 -17.35 -13.85 -11.90
C GLU A 264 -18.13 -14.60 -12.98
N LEU A 265 -17.66 -15.79 -13.31
CA LEU A 265 -18.31 -16.72 -14.23
C LEU A 265 -18.71 -17.97 -13.45
N MET A 266 -19.97 -18.35 -13.54
CA MET A 266 -20.51 -19.56 -12.92
C MET A 266 -21.15 -20.44 -13.98
N GLY A 267 -20.87 -21.75 -13.97
CA GLY A 267 -21.43 -22.68 -14.94
C GLY A 267 -20.71 -24.02 -14.92
N THR A 268 -21.10 -24.94 -15.80
CA THR A 268 -20.44 -26.24 -15.90
C THR A 268 -19.01 -26.07 -16.44
N GLU A 269 -18.07 -26.88 -15.92
CA GLU A 269 -16.65 -26.77 -16.31
C GLU A 269 -16.45 -26.89 -17.83
N ALA A 270 -17.16 -27.82 -18.47
CA ALA A 270 -17.04 -28.06 -19.90
C ALA A 270 -17.50 -26.87 -20.75
N GLU A 271 -18.65 -26.27 -20.43
CA GLU A 271 -19.19 -25.12 -21.18
C GLU A 271 -18.37 -23.86 -20.94
N LEU A 272 -17.90 -23.63 -19.70
CA LEU A 272 -16.99 -22.51 -19.40
C LEU A 272 -15.70 -22.61 -20.23
N LEU A 273 -15.06 -23.79 -20.25
CA LEU A 273 -13.83 -23.98 -21.03
C LEU A 273 -14.08 -23.84 -22.52
N LYS A 274 -15.19 -24.38 -23.04
CA LYS A 274 -15.58 -24.25 -24.45
C LYS A 274 -15.71 -22.79 -24.88
N ALA A 275 -16.39 -21.96 -24.08
CA ALA A 275 -16.54 -20.54 -24.35
C ALA A 275 -15.20 -19.79 -24.25
N LEU A 276 -14.42 -20.04 -23.20
CA LEU A 276 -13.16 -19.34 -22.94
C LEU A 276 -12.02 -19.73 -23.90
N MET A 277 -12.07 -20.93 -24.48
CA MET A 277 -11.15 -21.35 -25.54
C MET A 277 -11.27 -20.48 -26.79
N LEU A 278 -12.43 -19.87 -27.07
CA LEU A 278 -12.59 -18.97 -28.21
C LEU A 278 -11.80 -17.66 -28.02
N LEU A 279 -11.58 -17.26 -26.76
CA LEU A 279 -10.93 -15.99 -26.39
C LEU A 279 -9.43 -16.16 -26.09
N THR A 280 -8.92 -17.39 -26.11
CA THR A 280 -7.53 -17.72 -25.75
C THR A 280 -6.89 -18.62 -26.79
N SER A 281 -5.57 -18.57 -26.92
CA SER A 281 -4.83 -19.46 -27.80
C SER A 281 -3.78 -20.24 -27.00
N ARG A 282 -3.54 -21.49 -27.40
CA ARG A 282 -2.49 -22.32 -26.79
C ARG A 282 -1.08 -21.82 -27.14
N GLU A 283 -0.94 -21.14 -28.27
CA GLU A 283 0.31 -20.57 -28.75
C GLU A 283 0.75 -19.32 -27.96
N ALA A 284 -0.18 -18.55 -27.41
CA ALA A 284 0.14 -17.35 -26.63
C ALA A 284 0.60 -17.64 -25.18
N GLY A 285 0.55 -18.90 -24.74
CA GLY A 285 0.99 -19.33 -23.41
C GLY A 285 -0.10 -20.02 -22.58
N THR A 286 -0.18 -19.69 -21.30
CA THR A 286 -1.11 -20.32 -20.35
C THR A 286 -2.56 -20.01 -20.68
N THR A 287 -3.39 -21.06 -20.76
CA THR A 287 -4.84 -20.95 -20.99
C THR A 287 -5.62 -21.16 -19.68
N PHE A 288 -6.92 -20.90 -19.71
CA PHE A 288 -7.81 -21.18 -18.58
C PHE A 288 -7.86 -22.67 -18.18
N ALA A 289 -7.57 -23.56 -19.14
CA ALA A 289 -7.54 -25.01 -18.97
C ALA A 289 -6.21 -25.55 -18.41
N ALA A 290 -5.28 -24.67 -18.00
CA ALA A 290 -4.01 -25.12 -17.41
C ALA A 290 -4.27 -25.92 -16.12
N VAL A 291 -3.77 -27.15 -16.05
CA VAL A 291 -4.04 -28.12 -14.95
C VAL A 291 -3.74 -27.52 -13.58
N ALA A 292 -2.62 -26.80 -13.45
CA ALA A 292 -2.26 -26.16 -12.19
C ALA A 292 -3.30 -25.13 -11.74
N CYS A 293 -3.87 -24.36 -12.67
CA CYS A 293 -4.86 -23.33 -12.38
C CYS A 293 -6.26 -23.91 -12.17
N LEU A 294 -6.65 -24.96 -12.92
CA LEU A 294 -7.96 -25.63 -12.80
C LEU A 294 -8.20 -26.22 -11.40
N SER A 295 -7.13 -26.65 -10.73
CA SER A 295 -7.20 -27.14 -9.35
C SER A 295 -7.55 -26.03 -8.33
N GLY A 296 -7.47 -24.75 -8.71
CA GLY A 296 -7.60 -23.60 -7.80
C GLY A 296 -6.34 -23.31 -6.98
N LYS A 297 -5.31 -24.15 -7.08
CA LYS A 297 -4.04 -24.02 -6.35
C LYS A 297 -3.25 -22.76 -6.73
N CYS A 298 -3.32 -22.36 -8.01
CA CYS A 298 -2.60 -21.19 -8.49
C CYS A 298 -3.46 -20.24 -9.32
N GLN A 299 -3.17 -18.94 -9.19
CA GLN A 299 -3.64 -17.89 -10.07
C GLN A 299 -2.91 -17.98 -11.42
N GLY A 300 -3.67 -17.89 -12.51
CA GLY A 300 -3.14 -17.77 -13.86
C GLY A 300 -3.11 -16.33 -14.35
N SER A 301 -2.27 -16.05 -15.35
CA SER A 301 -2.28 -14.80 -16.10
C SER A 301 -2.18 -15.09 -17.59
N LEU A 302 -2.96 -14.39 -18.40
CA LEU A 302 -2.97 -14.55 -19.85
C LEU A 302 -3.44 -13.27 -20.53
N VAL A 303 -3.27 -13.20 -21.85
CA VAL A 303 -3.82 -12.13 -22.68
C VAL A 303 -5.08 -12.64 -23.37
N LEU A 304 -6.19 -11.92 -23.21
CA LEU A 304 -7.43 -12.22 -23.93
C LEU A 304 -7.40 -11.63 -25.33
N TYR A 305 -8.03 -12.33 -26.26
CA TYR A 305 -8.30 -11.90 -27.63
C TYR A 305 -9.80 -11.88 -27.87
N LYS A 306 -10.23 -11.16 -28.91
CA LYS A 306 -11.61 -11.34 -29.40
C LYS A 306 -11.82 -12.76 -29.90
N ALA A 307 -13.08 -13.22 -29.85
CA ALA A 307 -13.44 -14.59 -30.18
C ALA A 307 -12.89 -15.01 -31.56
N ASN A 308 -12.08 -16.07 -31.59
CA ASN A 308 -11.43 -16.67 -32.78
C ASN A 308 -10.58 -15.70 -33.63
N GLN A 309 -10.07 -14.61 -33.05
CA GLN A 309 -9.32 -13.58 -33.78
C GLN A 309 -7.84 -13.48 -33.37
N TYR A 310 -7.30 -14.54 -32.77
CA TYR A 310 -5.86 -14.66 -32.52
C TYR A 310 -5.08 -14.74 -33.85
N PRO A 311 -3.95 -14.03 -34.02
CA PRO A 311 -3.27 -13.10 -33.10
C PRO A 311 -3.64 -11.61 -33.28
N LYS A 312 -4.57 -11.26 -34.17
CA LYS A 312 -4.74 -9.90 -34.71
C LYS A 312 -5.45 -8.91 -33.77
N GLN A 313 -6.35 -9.37 -32.90
CA GLN A 313 -7.14 -8.49 -32.02
C GLN A 313 -7.01 -8.86 -30.52
N PRO A 314 -5.90 -8.47 -29.86
CA PRO A 314 -5.77 -8.62 -28.41
C PRO A 314 -6.64 -7.59 -27.67
N LEU A 315 -7.38 -8.05 -26.66
CA LEU A 315 -8.10 -7.21 -25.70
C LEU A 315 -7.16 -6.68 -24.62
N GLY A 316 -6.33 -7.58 -24.05
CA GLY A 316 -5.31 -7.21 -23.08
C GLY A 316 -5.07 -8.24 -21.98
N PRO A 317 -4.14 -7.96 -21.05
CA PRO A 317 -3.75 -8.89 -20.01
C PRO A 317 -4.80 -8.97 -18.90
N ILE A 318 -5.10 -10.19 -18.48
CA ILE A 318 -5.95 -10.49 -17.33
C ILE A 318 -5.24 -11.45 -16.38
N THR A 319 -5.74 -11.50 -15.15
CA THR A 319 -5.39 -12.56 -14.19
C THR A 319 -6.65 -13.29 -13.80
N PHE A 320 -6.63 -14.61 -13.74
CA PHE A 320 -7.80 -15.41 -13.43
C PHE A 320 -7.53 -16.37 -12.28
N LEU A 321 -8.60 -16.82 -11.63
CA LEU A 321 -8.53 -17.76 -10.52
C LEU A 321 -9.78 -18.64 -10.51
N TRP A 322 -9.58 -19.95 -10.48
CA TRP A 322 -10.64 -20.93 -10.29
C TRP A 322 -10.92 -21.16 -8.80
N ARG A 323 -12.20 -21.30 -8.42
CA ARG A 323 -12.58 -21.83 -7.12
C ARG A 323 -12.13 -23.30 -7.01
N PRO A 324 -11.41 -23.69 -5.95
CA PRO A 324 -11.07 -25.09 -5.69
C PRO A 324 -12.33 -25.96 -5.60
N VAL A 325 -12.24 -27.21 -6.08
CA VAL A 325 -13.36 -28.16 -5.98
C VAL A 325 -13.47 -28.64 -4.53
N THR A 326 -14.62 -28.41 -3.92
CA THR A 326 -14.98 -29.06 -2.66
C THR A 326 -15.69 -30.39 -2.95
N GLN A 327 -15.51 -31.41 -2.12
CA GLN A 327 -16.08 -32.75 -2.34
C GLN A 327 -17.61 -32.74 -2.53
N SER A 328 -18.30 -31.78 -1.90
CA SER A 328 -19.75 -31.54 -2.04
C SER A 328 -20.15 -30.91 -3.39
N GLU A 329 -19.32 -30.02 -3.94
CA GLU A 329 -19.59 -29.30 -5.20
C GLU A 329 -19.27 -30.15 -6.44
N GLY A 330 -18.42 -31.17 -6.29
CA GLY A 330 -18.10 -32.12 -7.37
C GLY A 330 -19.33 -32.84 -7.94
N GLN A 331 -20.44 -32.90 -7.19
CA GLN A 331 -21.70 -33.51 -7.63
C GLN A 331 -22.56 -32.59 -8.51
N SER A 332 -22.44 -31.27 -8.33
CA SER A 332 -23.21 -30.27 -9.10
C SER A 332 -22.58 -29.96 -10.47
N GLY A 333 -21.28 -30.22 -10.64
CA GLY A 333 -20.52 -29.91 -11.86
C GLY A 333 -20.34 -28.40 -12.14
N ASN A 334 -20.93 -27.52 -11.31
CA ASN A 334 -20.80 -26.08 -11.44
C ASN A 334 -19.49 -25.60 -10.83
N ARG A 335 -18.82 -24.72 -11.57
CA ARG A 335 -17.58 -24.07 -11.15
C ARG A 335 -17.74 -22.57 -11.13
N GLN A 336 -16.91 -21.94 -10.30
CA GLN A 336 -16.77 -20.49 -10.24
C GLN A 336 -15.37 -20.08 -10.69
N LEU A 337 -15.31 -19.03 -11.50
CA LEU A 337 -14.07 -18.47 -12.04
C LEU A 337 -14.10 -16.95 -11.87
N TRP A 338 -13.07 -16.39 -11.25
CA TRP A 338 -12.85 -14.95 -11.20
C TRP A 338 -11.87 -14.51 -12.26
N ILE A 339 -12.26 -13.50 -13.03
CA ILE A 339 -11.42 -12.80 -14.01
C ILE A 339 -11.20 -11.37 -13.51
N TRP A 340 -9.94 -11.05 -13.25
CA TRP A 340 -9.52 -9.70 -12.90
C TRP A 340 -9.02 -8.96 -14.14
N THR A 341 -9.66 -7.84 -14.43
CA THR A 341 -9.32 -6.97 -15.56
C THR A 341 -9.13 -5.53 -15.11
N HIS A 342 -8.36 -4.78 -15.91
CA HIS A 342 -8.17 -3.36 -15.69
C HIS A 342 -9.44 -2.58 -16.08
N PRO A 343 -9.83 -1.49 -15.38
CA PRO A 343 -11.05 -0.74 -15.68
C PRO A 343 -11.19 -0.25 -17.12
N ALA A 344 -10.07 0.09 -17.76
CA ALA A 344 -10.04 0.53 -19.15
C ALA A 344 -10.50 -0.58 -20.12
N LEU A 345 -10.25 -1.84 -19.78
CA LEU A 345 -10.54 -3.02 -20.60
C LEU A 345 -11.88 -3.68 -20.21
N LYS A 346 -12.49 -3.26 -19.10
CA LYS A 346 -13.65 -3.93 -18.52
C LYS A 346 -14.81 -4.03 -19.51
N MET A 347 -15.15 -2.92 -20.18
CA MET A 347 -16.32 -2.89 -21.07
C MET A 347 -16.10 -3.84 -22.25
N ASP A 348 -14.94 -3.76 -22.90
CA ASP A 348 -14.61 -4.61 -24.06
C ASP A 348 -14.56 -6.10 -23.67
N VAL A 349 -13.92 -6.42 -22.54
CA VAL A 349 -13.85 -7.81 -22.03
C VAL A 349 -15.24 -8.33 -21.65
N LEU A 350 -16.07 -7.51 -21.00
CA LEU A 350 -17.43 -7.91 -20.62
C LEU A 350 -18.29 -8.19 -21.85
N THR A 351 -18.24 -7.33 -22.87
CA THR A 351 -18.98 -7.53 -24.13
C THR A 351 -18.54 -8.80 -24.84
N GLU A 352 -17.24 -9.05 -24.94
CA GLU A 352 -16.72 -10.27 -25.58
C GLU A 352 -17.06 -11.54 -24.77
N LEU A 353 -17.05 -11.47 -23.43
CA LEU A 353 -17.50 -12.58 -22.58
C LEU A 353 -19.00 -12.85 -22.74
N GLN A 354 -19.83 -11.81 -22.82
CA GLN A 354 -21.27 -11.97 -23.06
C GLN A 354 -21.55 -12.66 -24.40
N LEU A 355 -20.81 -12.27 -25.45
CA LEU A 355 -20.92 -12.89 -26.78
C LEU A 355 -20.44 -14.34 -26.76
N ALA A 356 -19.27 -14.62 -26.16
CA ALA A 356 -18.68 -15.96 -26.12
C ALA A 356 -19.51 -16.94 -25.28
N CYS A 357 -20.09 -16.49 -24.15
CA CYS A 357 -20.90 -17.31 -23.26
C CYS A 357 -22.40 -17.34 -23.64
N GLN A 358 -22.82 -16.58 -24.68
CA GLN A 358 -24.21 -16.40 -25.10
C GLN A 358 -25.11 -15.83 -23.97
N CYS A 359 -24.55 -14.97 -23.12
CA CYS A 359 -25.26 -14.33 -22.00
C CYS A 359 -25.82 -12.97 -22.43
N LEU A 360 -26.77 -12.97 -23.36
CA LEU A 360 -27.42 -11.74 -23.86
C LEU A 360 -28.68 -11.38 -23.07
N ASP A 361 -29.27 -12.35 -22.35
CA ASP A 361 -30.48 -12.13 -21.57
C ASP A 361 -30.14 -11.48 -20.22
N ILE A 362 -30.77 -10.33 -19.97
CA ILE A 362 -30.75 -9.67 -18.67
C ILE A 362 -31.75 -10.44 -17.79
N PRO A 363 -31.33 -11.07 -16.68
CA PRO A 363 -32.28 -11.56 -15.70
C PRO A 363 -33.06 -10.36 -15.19
N VAL A 364 -34.38 -10.38 -15.39
CA VAL A 364 -35.28 -9.49 -14.67
C VAL A 364 -34.96 -9.68 -13.18
N PRO A 365 -34.68 -8.61 -12.41
CA PRO A 365 -34.40 -8.78 -11.00
C PRO A 365 -35.59 -9.49 -10.35
N GLU A 366 -35.35 -10.66 -9.76
CA GLU A 366 -36.38 -11.30 -8.94
C GLU A 366 -36.83 -10.31 -7.86
N PRO A 367 -38.14 -10.12 -7.66
CA PRO A 367 -38.62 -9.21 -6.64
C PRO A 367 -38.19 -9.78 -5.29
N VAL A 368 -37.20 -9.14 -4.67
CA VAL A 368 -36.92 -9.35 -3.25
C VAL A 368 -38.22 -8.99 -2.51
N SER A 369 -38.88 -10.01 -1.95
CA SER A 369 -39.99 -9.89 -1.03
C SER A 369 -39.52 -9.15 0.22
N SER A 370 -39.49 -7.83 0.09
CA SER A 370 -39.25 -6.88 1.17
C SER A 370 -40.57 -6.17 1.43
N GLU A 371 -41.46 -6.86 2.13
CA GLU A 371 -42.43 -6.18 2.99
C GLU A 371 -41.65 -5.48 4.11
N ARG A 372 -41.05 -4.34 3.77
CA ARG A 372 -40.86 -3.23 4.69
C ARG A 372 -41.27 -1.99 3.93
N LYS A 373 -42.57 -1.65 4.03
CA LYS A 373 -43.08 -0.31 3.80
C LYS A 373 -42.29 0.64 4.70
N ALA A 374 -41.20 1.21 4.18
CA ALA A 374 -40.80 2.53 4.59
C ALA A 374 -41.68 3.47 3.77
N GLU A 375 -42.74 3.96 4.39
CA GLU A 375 -43.52 5.07 3.85
C GLU A 375 -42.55 6.23 3.58
N VAL A 376 -42.20 6.41 2.31
CA VAL A 376 -41.62 7.65 1.83
C VAL A 376 -42.80 8.60 1.71
N GLU A 377 -43.12 9.29 2.80
CA GLU A 377 -43.85 10.55 2.70
C GLU A 377 -43.02 11.46 1.79
N VAL A 378 -43.55 11.66 0.58
CA VAL A 378 -43.09 12.69 -0.35
C VAL A 378 -43.42 14.03 0.29
N ALA A 379 -42.51 14.53 1.14
CA ALA A 379 -42.56 15.90 1.62
C ALA A 379 -42.54 16.82 0.39
N ALA A 380 -43.60 17.62 0.29
CA ALA A 380 -43.87 18.54 -0.80
C ALA A 380 -42.66 19.43 -1.14
N LYS A 381 -42.52 19.73 -2.43
CA LYS A 381 -41.57 20.72 -2.95
C LYS A 381 -41.92 22.10 -2.39
N ASP A 382 -41.13 22.59 -1.43
CA ASP A 382 -41.06 24.02 -1.16
C ASP A 382 -40.14 24.71 -2.20
N PRO A 383 -40.51 25.89 -2.73
CA PRO A 383 -39.77 26.56 -3.78
C PRO A 383 -38.41 27.06 -3.30
N GLU A 384 -37.42 27.04 -4.20
CA GLU A 384 -36.07 27.54 -3.98
C GLU A 384 -36.07 29.00 -3.51
N ILE A 385 -35.76 29.24 -2.24
CA ILE A 385 -35.27 30.54 -1.79
C ILE A 385 -33.74 30.48 -1.78
N VAL A 386 -33.18 31.05 -2.83
CA VAL A 386 -31.75 31.33 -2.97
C VAL A 386 -31.33 32.37 -1.93
N GLY A 387 -30.43 31.98 -1.02
CA GLY A 387 -29.54 32.93 -0.35
C GLY A 387 -29.86 33.27 1.11
N LEU A 388 -29.70 32.32 2.04
CA LEU A 388 -29.49 32.66 3.46
C LEU A 388 -28.31 31.90 4.09
N LYS A 389 -27.53 32.65 4.87
CA LYS A 389 -26.25 32.28 5.49
C LYS A 389 -26.37 31.01 6.33
N ARG A 390 -25.65 29.95 5.93
CA ARG A 390 -25.58 28.65 6.62
C ARG A 390 -24.81 28.76 7.95
N LYS A 391 -25.55 28.97 9.05
CA LYS A 391 -25.19 28.52 10.40
C LYS A 391 -26.47 28.04 11.08
N ARG A 392 -26.80 26.75 10.95
CA ARG A 392 -27.74 26.10 11.86
C ARG A 392 -26.93 25.54 13.03
N GLU A 393 -27.41 25.79 14.24
CA GLU A 393 -26.88 25.16 15.44
C GLU A 393 -27.39 23.73 15.54
N ASP A 394 -26.50 22.83 15.96
CA ASP A 394 -26.78 21.41 16.13
C ASP A 394 -27.78 21.25 17.29
N LYS A 395 -29.08 21.17 16.98
CA LYS A 395 -30.03 20.59 17.93
C LYS A 395 -29.78 19.08 17.94
N ALA A 396 -29.45 18.58 19.12
CA ALA A 396 -29.37 17.16 19.43
C ALA A 396 -30.75 16.53 19.19
N GLY A 397 -30.91 15.95 18.02
CA GLY A 397 -31.99 15.05 17.65
C GLY A 397 -31.34 13.89 16.91
N ASP A 398 -31.81 12.70 17.20
CA ASP A 398 -31.32 11.39 16.74
C ASP A 398 -31.52 11.18 15.23
N GLY A 399 -31.07 12.14 14.43
CA GLY A 399 -31.07 12.06 12.99
C GLY A 399 -30.05 11.02 12.58
N ALA A 400 -30.54 9.86 12.10
CA ALA A 400 -29.75 8.76 11.57
C ALA A 400 -28.51 9.31 10.85
N VAL A 401 -27.33 9.06 11.43
CA VAL A 401 -26.06 9.50 10.86
C VAL A 401 -26.03 8.93 9.45
N PRO A 402 -26.02 9.75 8.38
CA PRO A 402 -26.07 9.21 7.03
C PRO A 402 -24.87 8.31 6.87
N GLU A 403 -25.12 7.01 6.72
CA GLU A 403 -24.04 6.05 6.64
C GLU A 403 -23.25 6.31 5.37
N LYS A 404 -21.94 6.06 5.44
CA LYS A 404 -21.13 6.09 4.24
C LYS A 404 -21.66 4.97 3.36
N ILE A 405 -22.14 5.30 2.17
CA ILE A 405 -22.53 4.29 1.18
C ILE A 405 -21.28 3.44 0.93
N ILE A 406 -21.33 2.19 1.38
CA ILE A 406 -20.26 1.22 1.16
C ILE A 406 -20.22 0.96 -0.36
N LEU A 407 -19.01 0.99 -0.93
CA LEU A 407 -18.81 0.98 -2.38
C LEU A 407 -19.20 -0.39 -2.95
N GLY A 408 -19.78 -0.35 -4.15
CA GLY A 408 -20.52 -1.46 -4.74
C GLY A 408 -21.87 -0.94 -5.27
N ASP A 409 -22.91 -1.77 -5.19
CA ASP A 409 -24.26 -1.50 -5.71
C ASP A 409 -24.89 -0.21 -5.15
N GLY A 410 -24.53 0.22 -3.94
CA GLY A 410 -25.02 1.48 -3.37
C GLY A 410 -24.58 2.75 -4.11
N THR A 411 -23.52 2.68 -4.92
CA THR A 411 -23.06 3.79 -5.78
C THR A 411 -23.29 3.55 -7.28
N ARG A 412 -23.72 2.33 -7.65
CA ARG A 412 -24.04 1.99 -9.04
C ARG A 412 -25.43 2.54 -9.35
N ASP A 413 -25.64 2.82 -10.63
CA ASP A 413 -26.96 3.15 -11.10
C ASP A 413 -27.82 1.89 -11.00
N PRO A 414 -28.95 1.89 -10.25
CA PRO A 414 -29.80 0.71 -10.09
C PRO A 414 -30.33 0.18 -11.44
N SER A 415 -30.30 1.00 -12.49
CA SER A 415 -30.68 0.58 -13.84
C SER A 415 -29.64 -0.26 -14.59
N LYS A 416 -28.40 -0.36 -14.10
CA LYS A 416 -27.35 -1.12 -14.79
C LYS A 416 -27.37 -2.59 -14.36
N PRO A 417 -27.53 -3.54 -15.31
CA PRO A 417 -27.48 -4.95 -14.97
C PRO A 417 -26.12 -5.33 -14.42
N VAL A 418 -26.13 -6.17 -13.38
CA VAL A 418 -24.94 -6.66 -12.67
C VAL A 418 -24.72 -8.15 -12.94
N SER A 419 -25.78 -8.87 -13.31
CA SER A 419 -25.74 -10.27 -13.68
C SER A 419 -26.35 -10.50 -15.05
N TRP A 420 -25.80 -11.46 -15.79
CA TRP A 420 -26.30 -11.93 -17.08
C TRP A 420 -26.31 -13.45 -17.04
N ARG A 421 -27.37 -14.08 -17.57
CA ARG A 421 -27.49 -15.53 -17.58
C ARG A 421 -27.76 -16.00 -19.00
N SER A 422 -27.06 -17.04 -19.41
CA SER A 422 -27.38 -17.76 -20.65
C SER A 422 -28.37 -18.88 -20.34
N LEU A 423 -29.45 -18.93 -21.10
CA LEU A 423 -30.43 -20.03 -21.03
C LEU A 423 -29.93 -21.29 -21.76
N THR A 424 -29.03 -21.15 -22.73
CA THR A 424 -28.52 -22.26 -23.56
C THR A 424 -27.36 -23.00 -22.88
N THR A 425 -26.37 -22.26 -22.38
CA THR A 425 -25.16 -22.82 -21.76
C THR A 425 -25.27 -22.93 -20.24
N GLY A 426 -26.27 -22.26 -19.64
CA GLY A 426 -26.42 -22.16 -18.19
C GLY A 426 -25.37 -21.28 -17.51
N ILE A 427 -24.50 -20.61 -18.28
CA ILE A 427 -23.44 -19.75 -17.75
C ILE A 427 -24.03 -18.46 -17.19
N VAL A 428 -23.60 -18.07 -16.00
CA VAL A 428 -23.94 -16.81 -15.35
C VAL A 428 -22.68 -15.95 -15.25
N ILE A 429 -22.78 -14.70 -15.71
CA ILE A 429 -21.74 -13.68 -15.59
C ILE A 429 -22.19 -12.69 -14.52
N GLN A 430 -21.36 -12.41 -13.52
CA GLN A 430 -21.63 -11.42 -12.48
C GLN A 430 -20.50 -10.40 -12.37
N ASP A 431 -20.83 -9.12 -12.32
CA ASP A 431 -19.87 -8.02 -12.25
C ASP A 431 -19.66 -7.53 -10.81
N LEU A 432 -18.66 -8.11 -10.14
CA LEU A 432 -18.25 -7.82 -8.76
C LEU A 432 -17.35 -6.57 -8.64
N THR A 433 -17.41 -5.64 -9.59
CA THR A 433 -16.61 -4.40 -9.53
C THR A 433 -16.87 -3.65 -8.22
N MET A 434 -15.78 -3.36 -7.49
CA MET A 434 -15.76 -2.64 -6.20
C MET A 434 -16.35 -3.42 -5.00
N GLU A 435 -16.71 -4.68 -5.15
CA GLU A 435 -17.15 -5.55 -4.03
C GLU A 435 -15.95 -6.16 -3.30
N ILE A 436 -14.92 -6.56 -4.05
CA ILE A 436 -13.71 -7.19 -3.50
C ILE A 436 -12.54 -6.21 -3.58
N LEU A 437 -11.86 -6.01 -2.45
CA LEU A 437 -10.68 -5.16 -2.36
C LEU A 437 -9.41 -5.97 -2.63
N ARG A 438 -8.46 -5.35 -3.35
CA ARG A 438 -7.20 -5.99 -3.71
C ARG A 438 -6.03 -5.10 -3.30
N TYR A 439 -5.19 -5.63 -2.42
CA TYR A 439 -3.95 -4.99 -2.01
C TYR A 439 -2.75 -5.80 -2.47
N ARG A 440 -1.71 -5.11 -2.95
CA ARG A 440 -0.44 -5.75 -3.30
C ARG A 440 0.62 -5.36 -2.30
N LEU A 441 1.15 -6.34 -1.59
CA LEU A 441 2.31 -6.20 -0.74
C LEU A 441 3.56 -6.66 -1.51
N ILE A 442 4.60 -5.85 -1.50
CA ILE A 442 5.83 -6.04 -2.27
C ILE A 442 7.04 -5.93 -1.36
N GLY A 443 8.01 -6.83 -1.53
CA GLY A 443 9.33 -6.79 -0.90
C GLY A 443 9.56 -7.94 0.07
N PRO A 444 10.82 -8.23 0.44
CA PRO A 444 11.15 -9.42 1.22
C PRO A 444 10.50 -9.41 2.60
N LEU A 445 10.40 -8.26 3.29
CA LEU A 445 9.81 -8.22 4.64
C LEU A 445 8.28 -8.17 4.64
N SER A 446 7.62 -8.22 3.48
CA SER A 446 6.17 -8.10 3.44
C SER A 446 5.44 -9.30 4.04
N HIS A 447 5.98 -10.51 3.87
CA HIS A 447 5.40 -11.72 4.44
C HIS A 447 5.54 -11.74 5.98
N CYS A 448 6.66 -11.26 6.53
CA CYS A 448 6.83 -11.12 7.99
C CYS A 448 5.78 -10.15 8.57
N VAL A 449 5.55 -9.01 7.91
CA VAL A 449 4.52 -8.05 8.32
C VAL A 449 3.12 -8.67 8.25
N LEU A 450 2.86 -9.48 7.23
CA LEU A 450 1.58 -10.15 7.05
C LEU A 450 1.32 -11.16 8.18
N PHE A 451 2.33 -11.95 8.56
CA PHE A 451 2.27 -12.85 9.70
C PHE A 451 2.06 -12.12 11.03
N GLU A 452 2.84 -11.07 11.32
CA GLU A 452 2.69 -10.35 12.59
C GLU A 452 1.33 -9.66 12.71
N ALA A 453 0.75 -9.24 11.58
CA ALA A 453 -0.52 -8.51 11.55
C ALA A 453 -1.75 -9.41 11.49
N LEU A 454 -1.67 -10.56 10.80
CA LEU A 454 -2.78 -11.48 10.60
C LEU A 454 -2.70 -12.66 11.55
N GLN A 455 -3.83 -13.02 12.15
CA GLN A 455 -3.93 -14.22 12.97
C GLN A 455 -5.16 -15.00 12.56
N ALA A 456 -5.01 -16.32 12.45
CA ALA A 456 -6.12 -17.20 12.15
C ALA A 456 -7.24 -17.00 13.19
N ALA A 457 -8.48 -16.96 12.72
CA ALA A 457 -9.64 -16.86 13.58
C ALA A 457 -9.69 -18.05 14.56
N ALA A 458 -9.96 -17.79 15.84
CA ALA A 458 -10.26 -18.86 16.78
C ALA A 458 -11.52 -19.63 16.33
N VAL A 459 -11.49 -20.96 16.44
CA VAL A 459 -12.64 -21.83 16.21
C VAL A 459 -13.67 -21.56 17.30
N ALA A 460 -14.95 -21.45 16.92
CA ALA A 460 -16.02 -21.29 17.89
C ALA A 460 -16.23 -22.62 18.64
N ASN A 461 -16.09 -22.59 19.97
CA ASN A 461 -16.45 -23.74 20.81
C ASN A 461 -17.98 -23.81 20.93
N THR A 462 -18.55 -24.98 20.70
CA THR A 462 -19.99 -25.27 20.63
C THR A 462 -20.78 -25.11 21.93
N SER A 463 -20.18 -24.57 23.00
CA SER A 463 -20.71 -24.67 24.37
C SER A 463 -21.33 -23.40 24.97
N GLU A 464 -21.39 -22.27 24.26
CA GLU A 464 -22.06 -21.08 24.77
C GLU A 464 -23.11 -20.56 23.79
N GLU A 465 -24.39 -20.70 24.19
CA GLU A 465 -25.62 -20.28 23.50
C GLU A 465 -25.77 -18.76 23.38
N THR A 466 -24.68 -18.03 23.16
CA THR A 466 -24.73 -16.60 22.85
C THR A 466 -24.51 -16.42 21.36
N GLU A 467 -25.48 -16.88 20.55
CA GLU A 467 -25.50 -16.64 19.11
C GLU A 467 -25.80 -15.17 18.81
N GLU A 468 -24.83 -14.31 19.07
CA GLU A 468 -24.87 -12.93 18.65
C GLU A 468 -24.70 -12.84 17.12
N ILE A 469 -25.55 -12.03 16.49
CA ILE A 469 -25.74 -11.90 15.03
C ILE A 469 -24.42 -11.75 14.24
N ARG A 470 -23.35 -11.21 14.84
CA ARG A 470 -22.08 -10.91 14.16
C ARG A 470 -21.20 -12.11 13.85
N ALA A 471 -21.33 -13.21 14.59
CA ALA A 471 -20.49 -14.41 14.41
C ALA A 471 -21.27 -15.63 13.89
N LYS A 472 -22.56 -15.45 13.56
CA LYS A 472 -23.47 -16.54 13.20
C LYS A 472 -22.93 -17.42 12.07
N TYR A 473 -22.49 -16.79 10.96
CA TYR A 473 -21.97 -17.54 9.80
C TYR A 473 -20.70 -18.35 10.16
N TRP A 474 -19.87 -17.84 11.07
CA TRP A 474 -18.64 -18.52 11.49
C TRP A 474 -18.95 -19.71 12.40
N SER A 475 -19.90 -19.54 13.33
CA SER A 475 -20.39 -20.63 14.16
C SER A 475 -21.00 -21.74 13.30
N GLU A 476 -21.85 -21.38 12.32
CA GLU A 476 -22.42 -22.33 11.36
C GLU A 476 -21.33 -23.06 10.55
N TYR A 477 -20.32 -22.33 10.07
CA TYR A 477 -19.17 -22.92 9.37
C TYR A 477 -18.39 -23.91 10.24
N CYS A 478 -18.15 -23.57 11.51
CA CYS A 478 -17.44 -24.41 12.48
C CYS A 478 -18.24 -25.61 12.98
N ARG A 479 -19.56 -25.70 12.75
CA ARG A 479 -20.35 -26.89 13.10
C ARG A 479 -19.91 -28.13 12.33
N ASN A 480 -19.39 -27.96 11.11
CA ASN A 480 -18.86 -29.07 10.32
C ASN A 480 -17.41 -29.39 10.73
N PRO A 481 -17.10 -30.62 11.18
CA PRO A 481 -15.73 -31.00 11.58
C PRO A 481 -14.72 -30.90 10.44
N GLU A 482 -15.11 -31.13 9.18
CA GLU A 482 -14.21 -31.01 8.02
C GLU A 482 -13.73 -29.58 7.81
N ASN A 483 -14.64 -28.61 7.97
CA ASN A 483 -14.36 -27.18 7.87
C ASN A 483 -13.40 -26.72 8.97
N VAL A 484 -13.55 -27.26 10.19
CA VAL A 484 -12.64 -26.99 11.31
C VAL A 484 -11.26 -27.58 11.04
N ALA A 485 -11.18 -28.81 10.53
CA ALA A 485 -9.91 -29.43 10.14
C ALA A 485 -9.22 -28.67 9.00
N LEU A 486 -9.99 -28.21 8.00
CA LEU A 486 -9.47 -27.37 6.91
C LEU A 486 -8.92 -26.04 7.44
N HIS A 487 -9.69 -25.34 8.28
CA HIS A 487 -9.24 -24.08 8.89
C HIS A 487 -8.00 -24.27 9.76
N GLY A 488 -7.91 -25.39 10.49
CA GLY A 488 -6.71 -25.77 11.24
C GLY A 488 -5.48 -25.93 10.33
N ARG A 489 -5.62 -26.62 9.19
CA ARG A 489 -4.55 -26.78 8.19
C ARG A 489 -4.15 -25.45 7.55
N GLN A 490 -5.12 -24.59 7.23
CA GLN A 490 -4.84 -23.24 6.71
C GLN A 490 -4.10 -22.37 7.74
N GLY A 491 -4.54 -22.42 9.00
CA GLY A 491 -3.91 -21.71 10.11
C GLY A 491 -2.48 -22.18 10.39
N ALA A 492 -2.20 -23.49 10.24
CA ALA A 492 -0.87 -24.08 10.43
C ALA A 492 0.19 -23.58 9.44
N ILE A 493 -0.21 -23.01 8.30
CA ILE A 493 0.73 -22.44 7.32
C ILE A 493 1.29 -21.09 7.81
N LEU A 494 0.53 -20.31 8.57
CA LEU A 494 0.96 -18.98 9.02
C LEU A 494 2.26 -19.00 9.84
N PRO A 495 2.43 -19.89 10.86
CA PRO A 495 3.67 -19.99 11.62
C PRO A 495 4.88 -20.47 10.81
N LEU A 496 4.69 -21.04 9.61
CA LEU A 496 5.79 -21.48 8.74
C LEU A 496 6.38 -20.31 7.94
N LEU A 497 5.57 -19.28 7.64
CA LEU A 497 5.97 -18.14 6.81
C LEU A 497 7.18 -17.35 7.36
N PRO A 498 7.38 -17.14 8.68
CA PRO A 498 8.56 -16.46 9.22
C PRO A 498 9.89 -17.19 8.92
N GLY A 499 9.85 -18.50 8.71
CA GLY A 499 11.03 -19.30 8.35
C GLY A 499 11.45 -19.14 6.89
N ILE A 500 10.61 -18.52 6.05
CA ILE A 500 10.90 -18.25 4.64
C ILE A 500 11.59 -16.89 4.56
N SER A 501 12.72 -16.79 3.85
CA SER A 501 13.47 -15.53 3.80
C SER A 501 12.84 -14.52 2.83
N SER A 502 12.19 -15.00 1.78
CA SER A 502 11.58 -14.20 0.72
C SER A 502 10.32 -14.86 0.15
N PRO A 503 9.26 -14.09 -0.16
CA PRO A 503 8.06 -14.63 -0.81
C PRO A 503 8.31 -15.16 -2.23
N ALA A 504 9.51 -14.91 -2.79
CA ALA A 504 9.93 -15.46 -4.07
C ALA A 504 10.30 -16.95 -4.01
N GLU A 505 10.53 -17.51 -2.82
CA GLU A 505 10.79 -18.95 -2.63
C GLU A 505 9.53 -19.81 -2.77
N ILE A 506 8.36 -19.20 -2.59
CA ILE A 506 7.07 -19.86 -2.77
C ILE A 506 6.75 -19.89 -4.27
N PRO A 507 6.23 -21.01 -4.80
CA PRO A 507 5.90 -21.12 -6.21
C PRO A 507 4.98 -20.00 -6.71
N ALA A 508 5.21 -19.59 -7.94
CA ALA A 508 4.50 -18.48 -8.57
C ALA A 508 2.98 -18.72 -8.58
N GLY A 509 2.20 -17.71 -8.19
CA GLY A 509 0.74 -17.77 -8.28
C GLY A 509 0.07 -18.57 -7.17
N THR A 510 0.81 -19.10 -6.19
CA THR A 510 0.24 -19.89 -5.07
C THR A 510 -0.87 -19.13 -4.35
N VAL A 511 -1.98 -19.83 -4.10
CA VAL A 511 -3.18 -19.31 -3.45
C VAL A 511 -3.35 -19.96 -2.09
N LEU A 512 -3.66 -19.15 -1.08
CA LEU A 512 -4.01 -19.59 0.26
C LEU A 512 -5.29 -18.87 0.70
N GLY A 513 -6.33 -19.64 0.98
CA GLY A 513 -7.53 -19.16 1.66
C GLY A 513 -7.31 -19.18 3.17
N LEU A 514 -7.84 -18.16 3.85
CA LEU A 514 -7.67 -18.02 5.29
C LEU A 514 -8.81 -17.19 5.87
N THR A 515 -9.33 -17.57 7.03
CA THR A 515 -10.20 -16.70 7.83
C THR A 515 -9.41 -16.14 9.02
N VAL A 516 -9.36 -14.82 9.13
CA VAL A 516 -8.58 -14.13 10.17
C VAL A 516 -9.47 -13.40 11.17
N GLY A 517 -8.97 -13.23 12.39
CA GLY A 517 -9.50 -12.23 13.31
C GLY A 517 -9.22 -10.80 12.83
N ASP A 518 -9.89 -9.81 13.41
CA ASP A 518 -9.71 -8.41 13.00
C ASP A 518 -8.29 -7.92 13.35
N PRO A 519 -7.43 -7.64 12.35
CA PRO A 519 -6.04 -7.25 12.59
C PRO A 519 -5.90 -5.93 13.34
N ARG A 520 -6.97 -5.13 13.42
CA ARG A 520 -6.97 -3.90 14.21
C ARG A 520 -6.79 -4.20 15.69
N LEU A 521 -7.31 -5.31 16.21
CA LEU A 521 -7.25 -5.63 17.65
C LEU A 521 -5.82 -5.78 18.17
N LYS A 522 -4.92 -6.27 17.32
CA LYS A 522 -3.53 -6.59 17.67
C LYS A 522 -2.52 -5.55 17.18
N LEU A 523 -2.99 -4.35 16.82
CA LEU A 523 -2.12 -3.27 16.35
C LEU A 523 -1.12 -2.84 17.44
N PRO A 524 0.20 -2.89 17.19
CA PRO A 524 1.19 -2.48 18.18
C PRO A 524 1.10 -0.96 18.45
N GLN A 525 1.34 -0.57 19.71
CA GLN A 525 1.32 0.85 20.09
C GLN A 525 2.43 1.66 19.41
N ASN A 526 3.58 1.02 19.19
CA ASN A 526 4.75 1.64 18.60
C ASN A 526 5.01 1.03 17.22
N LYS A 527 5.56 1.85 16.32
CA LYS A 527 5.99 1.36 15.02
C LYS A 527 7.19 0.43 15.19
N THR A 528 6.99 -0.86 14.95
CA THR A 528 8.03 -1.89 14.91
C THR A 528 8.44 -2.17 13.46
N THR A 529 9.57 -2.86 13.28
CA THR A 529 9.98 -3.41 11.99
C THR A 529 9.93 -4.92 12.13
N ALA A 530 9.06 -5.56 11.35
CA ALA A 530 8.98 -7.01 11.32
C ALA A 530 10.31 -7.57 10.79
N ARG A 531 10.81 -8.61 11.44
CA ARG A 531 12.05 -9.30 11.05
C ARG A 531 11.81 -10.81 11.08
N PRO A 532 12.39 -11.56 10.13
CA PRO A 532 12.39 -13.01 10.24
C PRO A 532 13.17 -13.41 11.50
N ASP A 533 12.66 -14.39 12.23
CA ASP A 533 13.35 -14.98 13.37
C ASP A 533 13.91 -16.34 12.95
N PRO A 534 15.20 -16.42 12.56
CA PRO A 534 15.83 -17.66 12.11
C PRO A 534 15.96 -18.69 13.24
N SER A 535 15.75 -18.31 14.51
CA SER A 535 15.82 -19.23 15.64
C SER A 535 14.56 -20.08 15.85
N GLN A 536 13.46 -19.79 15.13
CA GLN A 536 12.17 -20.47 15.29
C GLN A 536 11.93 -21.61 14.29
N SER A 537 12.87 -21.96 13.42
CA SER A 537 12.67 -23.00 12.40
C SER A 537 12.96 -24.41 12.92
N GLU A 538 12.14 -24.91 13.84
CA GLU A 538 12.10 -26.35 14.14
C GLU A 538 11.41 -27.15 13.01
N ALA A 539 10.62 -26.47 12.16
CA ALA A 539 9.83 -27.06 11.06
C ALA A 539 10.50 -26.95 9.67
N VAL A 540 11.81 -27.18 9.57
CA VAL A 540 12.57 -27.01 8.31
C VAL A 540 12.02 -27.85 7.16
N GLU A 541 11.59 -29.08 7.44
CA GLU A 541 11.04 -29.99 6.42
C GLU A 541 9.71 -29.48 5.85
N GLN A 542 8.81 -28.99 6.71
CA GLN A 542 7.51 -28.42 6.30
C GLN A 542 7.70 -27.14 5.47
N ILE A 543 8.67 -26.30 5.85
CA ILE A 543 9.04 -25.11 5.09
C ILE A 543 9.57 -25.51 3.70
N ARG A 544 10.46 -26.51 3.64
CA ARG A 544 10.99 -27.03 2.37
C ARG A 544 9.87 -27.58 1.50
N GLU A 545 8.94 -28.35 2.06
CA GLU A 545 7.80 -28.87 1.32
C GLU A 545 6.92 -27.74 0.76
N LEU A 546 6.65 -26.70 1.57
CA LEU A 546 5.88 -25.53 1.16
C LEU A 546 6.57 -24.76 0.02
N CYS A 547 7.89 -24.59 0.05
CA CYS A 547 8.64 -23.92 -1.02
C CYS A 547 8.69 -24.75 -2.31
N LEU A 548 8.73 -26.08 -2.21
CA LEU A 548 8.80 -26.96 -3.39
C LEU A 548 7.44 -27.19 -4.04
N LYS A 549 6.44 -27.59 -3.23
CA LYS A 549 5.12 -27.98 -3.73
C LYS A 549 4.11 -26.84 -3.70
N GLY A 550 4.35 -25.78 -2.93
CA GLY A 550 3.35 -24.75 -2.67
C GLY A 550 2.26 -25.24 -1.73
N VAL A 551 1.21 -24.43 -1.57
CA VAL A 551 0.06 -24.74 -0.73
C VAL A 551 -0.82 -25.80 -1.41
N GLY A 552 -1.39 -26.74 -0.65
CA GLY A 552 -2.32 -27.74 -1.18
C GLY A 552 -3.62 -27.12 -1.72
N PRO A 553 -4.28 -27.75 -2.72
CA PRO A 553 -5.48 -27.18 -3.36
C PRO A 553 -6.64 -26.97 -2.38
N GLU A 554 -6.78 -27.85 -1.38
CA GLU A 554 -7.81 -27.71 -0.33
C GLU A 554 -7.62 -26.42 0.48
N CYS A 555 -6.38 -26.09 0.83
CA CYS A 555 -6.07 -24.87 1.58
C CYS A 555 -6.28 -23.58 0.77
N ALA A 556 -6.45 -23.65 -0.56
CA ALA A 556 -6.80 -22.50 -1.38
C ALA A 556 -8.28 -22.08 -1.24
N GLN A 557 -9.12 -22.91 -0.61
CA GLN A 557 -10.55 -22.63 -0.43
C GLN A 557 -10.76 -21.45 0.52
N SER A 558 -11.65 -20.52 0.15
CA SER A 558 -11.93 -19.32 0.93
C SER A 558 -13.42 -19.03 0.99
N LEU A 559 -13.91 -18.54 2.12
CA LEU A 559 -15.32 -18.11 2.25
C LEU A 559 -15.60 -16.79 1.51
N LEU A 560 -14.58 -16.17 0.89
CA LEU A 560 -14.77 -14.99 0.05
C LEU A 560 -15.55 -15.27 -1.23
N TRP A 561 -15.66 -16.53 -1.67
CA TRP A 561 -16.42 -16.88 -2.87
C TRP A 561 -17.93 -16.69 -2.69
N ASP A 562 -18.44 -16.80 -1.45
CA ASP A 562 -19.87 -16.79 -1.19
C ASP A 562 -20.39 -15.35 -0.92
N HIS A 563 -21.39 -14.92 -1.70
CA HIS A 563 -21.92 -13.54 -1.64
C HIS A 563 -22.55 -13.21 -0.28
N ASP A 564 -23.34 -14.11 0.30
CA ASP A 564 -24.02 -13.89 1.58
C ASP A 564 -23.03 -13.64 2.72
N ILE A 565 -21.91 -14.36 2.72
CA ILE A 565 -20.84 -14.18 3.71
C ILE A 565 -20.17 -12.81 3.50
N ARG A 566 -19.87 -12.42 2.26
CA ARG A 566 -19.29 -11.09 1.96
C ARG A 566 -20.21 -9.97 2.44
N SER A 567 -21.51 -10.08 2.16
CA SER A 567 -22.53 -9.11 2.57
C SER A 567 -22.66 -9.07 4.10
N GLY A 568 -22.76 -10.23 4.75
CA GLY A 568 -22.85 -10.35 6.20
C GLY A 568 -21.64 -9.76 6.95
N VAL A 569 -20.42 -10.08 6.52
CA VAL A 569 -19.18 -9.52 7.11
C VAL A 569 -19.12 -7.99 6.95
N THR A 570 -19.61 -7.47 5.82
CA THR A 570 -19.62 -6.03 5.55
C THR A 570 -20.61 -5.29 6.45
N GLN A 571 -21.81 -5.85 6.65
CA GLN A 571 -22.87 -5.26 7.48
C GLN A 571 -22.56 -5.34 8.98
N THR A 572 -21.93 -6.43 9.43
CA THR A 572 -21.65 -6.67 10.86
C THR A 572 -20.39 -5.98 11.38
N LYS A 573 -19.62 -5.34 10.49
CA LYS A 573 -18.33 -4.71 10.79
C LYS A 573 -18.43 -3.60 11.86
N ILE A 574 -17.64 -3.73 12.92
CA ILE A 574 -17.53 -2.70 13.96
C ILE A 574 -16.80 -1.45 13.44
N SER A 575 -17.40 -0.28 13.69
CA SER A 575 -16.83 1.01 13.28
C SER A 575 -15.50 1.30 13.99
N GLU A 576 -14.59 1.96 13.29
CA GLU A 576 -13.28 2.34 13.84
C GLU A 576 -13.41 3.29 15.04
N GLN A 577 -14.42 4.15 15.04
CA GLN A 577 -14.67 5.06 16.17
C GLN A 577 -15.10 4.30 17.41
N GLU A 578 -15.96 3.29 17.25
CA GLU A 578 -16.40 2.44 18.36
C GLU A 578 -15.24 1.63 18.92
N LEU A 579 -14.42 1.03 18.06
CA LEU A 579 -13.25 0.27 18.50
C LEU A 579 -12.27 1.11 19.34
N ASN A 580 -12.04 2.36 18.91
CA ASN A 580 -11.21 3.29 19.67
C ASN A 580 -11.88 3.75 20.98
N ARG A 581 -13.22 3.84 21.03
CA ARG A 581 -13.96 4.09 22.27
C ARG A 581 -13.76 2.94 23.26
N LEU A 582 -13.90 1.69 22.81
CA LEU A 582 -13.68 0.49 23.64
C LEU A 582 -12.25 0.44 24.19
N ARG A 583 -11.23 0.67 23.34
CA ARG A 583 -9.83 0.77 23.79
C ARG A 583 -9.62 1.85 24.84
N SER A 584 -10.32 2.98 24.75
CA SER A 584 -10.18 4.08 25.72
C SER A 584 -10.82 3.79 27.08
N LYS A 585 -11.74 2.81 27.14
CA LYS A 585 -12.35 2.34 28.39
C LYS A 585 -11.46 1.35 29.15
N LEU A 586 -10.48 0.73 28.48
CA LEU A 586 -9.54 -0.17 29.14
C LEU A 586 -8.68 0.61 30.14
N LEU A 587 -8.60 0.08 31.37
CA LEU A 587 -7.88 0.72 32.48
C LEU A 587 -6.37 0.78 32.24
N VAL A 588 -5.81 -0.25 31.61
CA VAL A 588 -4.38 -0.37 31.35
C VAL A 588 -4.07 0.05 29.91
N PRO A 589 -3.34 1.15 29.70
CA PRO A 589 -2.96 1.57 28.35
C PRO A 589 -2.04 0.55 27.68
N GLY A 590 -2.47 -0.02 26.56
CA GLY A 590 -1.67 -0.96 25.77
C GLY A 590 -2.01 -2.41 25.94
N THR A 591 -2.94 -2.72 26.84
CA THR A 591 -3.62 -4.01 26.82
C THR A 591 -4.36 -4.19 25.50
N GLN A 592 -4.27 -5.39 24.95
CA GLN A 592 -5.01 -5.75 23.74
C GLN A 592 -6.50 -5.75 24.07
N LEU A 593 -7.31 -5.23 23.13
CA LEU A 593 -8.75 -5.28 23.28
C LEU A 593 -9.21 -6.68 22.88
N ASP A 594 -9.80 -7.39 23.83
CA ASP A 594 -10.48 -8.65 23.56
C ASP A 594 -11.99 -8.38 23.38
N LEU A 595 -12.54 -8.87 22.27
CA LEU A 595 -13.97 -8.79 21.96
C LEU A 595 -14.64 -10.16 22.10
N GLY A 596 -13.89 -11.23 22.37
CA GLY A 596 -14.39 -12.60 22.46
C GLY A 596 -15.27 -12.97 21.24
N PRO A 597 -16.53 -13.40 21.45
CA PRO A 597 -17.42 -13.81 20.36
C PRO A 597 -17.84 -12.66 19.43
N GLN A 598 -17.70 -11.40 19.85
CA GLN A 598 -18.02 -10.22 19.04
C GLN A 598 -16.93 -9.85 18.02
N GLU A 599 -15.80 -10.56 18.04
CA GLU A 599 -14.73 -10.32 17.07
C GLU A 599 -15.20 -10.63 15.65
N SER A 600 -15.02 -9.67 14.74
CA SER A 600 -15.24 -9.90 13.32
C SER A 600 -14.27 -10.94 12.79
N LYS A 601 -14.80 -12.05 12.29
CA LYS A 601 -14.05 -13.02 11.51
C LYS A 601 -14.09 -12.56 10.05
N ILE A 602 -12.95 -12.53 9.39
CA ILE A 602 -12.81 -11.91 8.07
C ILE A 602 -12.16 -12.92 7.13
N PRO A 603 -12.87 -13.42 6.11
CA PRO A 603 -12.25 -14.28 5.12
C PRO A 603 -11.34 -13.46 4.20
N LEU A 604 -10.19 -14.03 3.88
CA LEU A 604 -9.14 -13.46 3.06
C LEU A 604 -8.67 -14.48 2.02
N LEU A 605 -8.04 -13.94 0.98
CA LEU A 605 -7.32 -14.73 -0.02
C LEU A 605 -5.94 -14.13 -0.20
N LEU A 606 -4.91 -14.93 0.03
CA LEU A 606 -3.52 -14.56 -0.17
C LEU A 606 -3.05 -15.19 -1.48
N VAL A 607 -2.62 -14.34 -2.42
CA VAL A 607 -2.14 -14.80 -3.72
C VAL A 607 -0.72 -14.29 -3.90
N GLN A 608 0.22 -15.22 -4.02
CA GLN A 608 1.60 -14.91 -4.34
C GLN A 608 1.67 -14.45 -5.79
N GLN A 609 2.39 -13.35 -6.03
CA GLN A 609 2.71 -12.92 -7.39
C GLN A 609 4.21 -12.98 -7.58
N PRO A 610 4.70 -13.65 -8.64
CA PRO A 610 6.13 -13.71 -8.89
C PRO A 610 6.66 -12.31 -9.19
N GLY A 611 7.89 -12.07 -8.73
CA GLY A 611 8.66 -10.94 -9.25
C GLY A 611 9.06 -11.20 -10.70
N LYS A 612 9.14 -10.15 -11.52
CA LYS A 612 9.81 -10.27 -12.82
C LYS A 612 11.30 -10.51 -12.57
N LEU A 613 11.85 -11.61 -13.08
CA LEU A 613 13.29 -11.82 -13.12
C LEU A 613 13.87 -10.84 -14.15
N ALA A 614 15.00 -10.20 -13.83
CA ALA A 614 15.72 -9.41 -14.81
C ALA A 614 16.21 -10.36 -15.92
N GLY A 615 15.72 -10.19 -17.15
CA GLY A 615 16.04 -11.06 -18.29
C GLY A 615 14.83 -11.54 -19.10
N ASP A 616 13.62 -11.49 -18.55
CA ASP A 616 12.38 -11.86 -19.27
C ASP A 616 11.84 -10.73 -20.17
N GLU A 617 12.65 -9.72 -20.46
CA GLU A 617 12.31 -8.78 -21.54
C GLU A 617 12.62 -9.47 -22.85
N LEU A 618 11.62 -10.18 -23.38
CA LEU A 618 11.59 -10.40 -24.83
C LEU A 618 11.69 -9.00 -25.47
N PRO A 619 12.71 -8.73 -26.31
CA PRO A 619 12.73 -7.52 -27.09
C PRO A 619 11.52 -7.56 -28.03
N GLY A 620 10.50 -6.79 -27.68
CA GLY A 620 9.33 -6.55 -28.51
C GLY A 620 9.46 -5.21 -29.21
#